data_AF-A0A4W4EER5-F1
#
_entry.id   AF-A0A4W4EER5-F1
#
_cell.length_a   1.000
_cell.length_b   1.000
_cell.length_c   1.000
_cell.angle_alpha   90.00
_cell.angle_beta   90.00
_cell.angle_gamma   90.00
#
_symmetry.space_group_name_H-M   'P 1'
#
loop_
_entity.id
_entity.type
_entity.pdbx_description
1 polymer ?
#
loop_
_entity_poly.entity_id
_entity_poly.type
_entity_poly.pdbx_seq_one_letter_code
_entity_poly.pdbx_strand_id
1 'polypeptide(L)'
;MREIVHVQAGQCGNQIGTKFWEVISDEHGIDPAGNYVGDSSLQLERINVYYNEASSHKFVPRAVLLDLEPGTMDSVRSGAFGELFRPDNFIFVRFFLLLFLFLFLP
;
A
#
# COMPACT_ATOMS: atom_id res chain seq x y z
N MET A 1 -7.70 18.55 -7.05
CA MET A 1 -6.63 17.71 -6.47
C MET A 1 -6.58 16.41 -7.28
N ARG A 2 -5.40 15.88 -7.62
CA ARG A 2 -5.27 14.61 -8.35
C ARG A 2 -4.83 13.55 -7.36
N GLU A 3 -5.53 12.43 -7.33
CA GLU A 3 -5.24 11.30 -6.44
C GLU A 3 -4.76 10.13 -7.31
N ILE A 4 -3.78 9.39 -6.80
CA ILE A 4 -3.24 8.21 -7.48
C ILE A 4 -3.44 7.01 -6.57
N VAL A 5 -4.03 5.94 -7.12
CA VAL A 5 -4.10 4.63 -6.47
C VAL A 5 -2.99 3.77 -7.03
N HIS A 6 -2.10 3.31 -6.15
CA HIS A 6 -1.01 2.41 -6.52
C HIS A 6 -1.46 0.96 -6.44
N VAL A 7 -1.33 0.21 -7.53
CA VAL A 7 -1.64 -1.23 -7.54
C VAL A 7 -0.35 -2.00 -7.74
N GLN A 8 -0.06 -2.91 -6.81
CA GLN A 8 1.06 -3.84 -6.90
C GLN A 8 0.52 -5.26 -6.93
N ALA A 9 1.10 -6.09 -7.82
CA ALA A 9 0.62 -7.43 -8.08
C ALA A 9 1.75 -8.44 -8.17
N GLY A 10 1.55 -9.59 -7.54
CA GLY A 10 2.48 -10.72 -7.50
C GLY A 10 3.71 -10.47 -6.61
N GLN A 11 4.47 -11.54 -6.37
CA GLN A 11 5.61 -11.53 -5.45
C GLN A 11 6.63 -10.42 -5.74
N CYS A 12 7.07 -10.29 -7.01
CA CYS A 12 8.04 -9.28 -7.40
C CYS A 12 7.46 -7.85 -7.29
N GLY A 13 6.21 -7.64 -7.73
CA GLY A 13 5.54 -6.35 -7.64
C GLY A 13 5.36 -5.88 -6.20
N ASN A 14 4.97 -6.79 -5.31
CA ASN A 14 4.82 -6.52 -3.88
C ASN A 14 6.16 -6.19 -3.20
N GLN A 15 7.26 -6.84 -3.60
CA GLN A 15 8.60 -6.50 -3.06
C GLN A 15 9.06 -5.10 -3.51
N ILE A 16 8.94 -4.81 -4.80
CA ILE A 16 9.34 -3.49 -5.34
C ILE A 16 8.46 -2.40 -4.76
N GLY A 17 7.15 -2.60 -4.72
CA GLY A 17 6.24 -1.58 -4.19
C GLY A 17 6.42 -1.40 -2.68
N THR A 18 6.79 -2.43 -1.92
CA THR A 18 7.23 -2.24 -0.52
C THR A 18 8.40 -1.26 -0.44
N LYS A 19 9.46 -1.46 -1.23
CA LYS A 19 10.61 -0.53 -1.27
C LYS A 19 10.24 0.87 -1.76
N PHE A 20 9.34 0.96 -2.73
CA PHE A 20 8.80 2.25 -3.17
C PHE A 20 8.14 2.99 -1.99
N TRP A 21 7.26 2.31 -1.24
CA TRP A 21 6.56 2.89 -0.10
C TRP A 21 7.49 3.27 1.06
N GLU A 22 8.59 2.53 1.27
CA GLU A 22 9.63 2.93 2.24
C GLU A 22 10.26 4.28 1.85
N VAL A 23 10.69 4.43 0.58
CA VAL A 23 11.41 5.63 0.11
C VAL A 23 10.51 6.87 0.11
N ILE A 24 9.29 6.76 -0.40
CA ILE A 24 8.31 7.86 -0.37
C ILE A 24 7.90 8.23 1.06
N SER A 25 7.77 7.26 1.96
CA SER A 25 7.47 7.56 3.37
C SER A 25 8.59 8.37 4.01
N ASP A 26 9.85 7.98 3.76
CA ASP A 26 11.03 8.70 4.26
C ASP A 26 11.10 10.13 3.68
N GLU A 27 10.87 10.29 2.37
CA GLU A 27 10.85 11.60 1.71
C GLU A 27 9.79 12.54 2.31
N HIS A 28 8.61 12.01 2.61
CA HIS A 28 7.50 12.76 3.21
C HIS A 28 7.55 12.82 4.75
N GLY A 29 8.55 12.24 5.40
CA GLY A 29 8.68 12.22 6.86
C GLY A 29 7.54 11.46 7.55
N ILE A 30 7.05 10.38 6.95
CA ILE A 30 6.02 9.50 7.52
C ILE A 30 6.69 8.30 8.17
N ASP A 31 6.40 8.08 9.44
CA ASP A 31 6.91 6.92 10.17
C ASP A 31 6.18 5.62 9.76
N PRO A 32 6.69 4.43 10.11
CA PRO A 32 6.02 3.16 9.86
C PRO A 32 4.62 3.03 10.46
N ALA A 33 4.33 3.79 11.50
CA ALA A 33 3.02 3.82 12.13
C ALA A 33 2.05 4.75 11.39
N GLY A 34 2.50 5.54 10.41
CA GLY A 34 1.70 6.49 9.63
C GLY A 34 1.61 7.89 10.24
N ASN A 35 2.44 8.25 11.22
CA ASN A 35 2.50 9.60 11.78
C ASN A 35 3.52 10.46 11.03
N TYR A 36 3.23 11.74 10.92
CA TYR A 36 4.19 12.71 10.39
C TYR A 36 5.22 13.11 11.46
N VAL A 37 6.50 12.89 11.15
CA VAL A 37 7.67 13.22 11.97
C VAL A 37 8.66 14.13 11.25
N GLY A 38 8.25 14.66 10.08
CA GLY A 38 9.06 15.58 9.28
C GLY A 38 9.21 16.97 9.89
N ASP A 39 10.14 17.74 9.31
CA ASP A 39 10.52 19.08 9.76
C ASP A 39 10.16 20.19 8.75
N SER A 40 9.70 19.81 7.55
CA SER A 40 9.43 20.72 6.44
C SER A 40 7.98 20.69 5.99
N SER A 41 7.35 21.87 5.93
CA SER A 41 5.97 22.01 5.43
C SER A 41 5.81 21.60 3.96
N LEU A 42 6.89 21.57 3.18
CA LEU A 42 6.89 21.08 1.80
C LEU A 42 6.63 19.57 1.73
N GLN A 43 6.97 18.80 2.76
CA GLN A 43 6.71 17.35 2.79
C GLN A 43 5.22 17.04 2.89
N LEU A 44 4.45 17.93 3.51
CA LEU A 44 3.00 17.82 3.55
C LEU A 44 2.34 18.40 2.29
N GLU A 45 3.10 19.13 1.47
CA GLU A 45 2.60 19.68 0.22
C GLU A 45 2.29 18.52 -0.75
N ARG A 46 1.00 18.34 -1.06
CA ARG A 46 0.49 17.28 -1.96
C ARG A 46 0.70 15.85 -1.46
N ILE A 47 0.92 15.64 -0.17
CA ILE A 47 0.94 14.28 0.41
C ILE A 47 -0.34 13.47 0.09
N ASN A 48 -1.46 14.19 -0.07
CA ASN A 48 -2.76 13.65 -0.45
C ASN A 48 -2.80 12.90 -1.79
N VAL A 49 -1.80 13.07 -2.66
CA VAL A 49 -1.69 12.36 -3.94
C VAL A 49 -1.57 10.85 -3.71
N TYR A 50 -0.71 10.44 -2.77
CA TYR A 50 -0.41 9.04 -2.48
C TYR A 50 -0.97 8.55 -1.15
N TYR A 51 -1.12 9.44 -0.17
CA TYR A 51 -1.65 9.11 1.14
C TYR A 51 -3.05 9.64 1.31
N ASN A 52 -3.85 8.92 2.09
CA ASN A 52 -5.10 9.38 2.63
C ASN A 52 -4.89 9.81 4.07
N GLU A 53 -5.34 11.02 4.43
CA GLU A 53 -5.32 11.51 5.80
C GLU A 53 -6.55 10.93 6.53
N ALA A 54 -6.30 10.05 7.50
CA ALA A 54 -7.32 9.51 8.38
C ALA A 54 -7.50 10.39 9.63
N SER A 55 -8.51 10.09 10.44
CA SER A 55 -8.69 10.74 11.74
C SER A 55 -7.43 10.57 12.60
N SER A 56 -7.01 11.65 13.27
CA SER A 56 -5.79 11.75 14.09
C SER A 56 -4.46 11.99 13.34
N HIS A 57 -4.49 12.67 12.18
CA HIS A 57 -3.28 12.99 11.38
C HIS A 57 -2.46 11.76 11.00
N LYS A 58 -3.16 10.64 10.80
CA LYS A 58 -2.55 9.38 10.39
C LYS A 58 -2.63 9.26 8.87
N PHE A 59 -1.49 9.10 8.22
CA PHE A 59 -1.38 8.96 6.78
C PHE A 59 -1.39 7.48 6.37
N VAL A 60 -2.33 7.12 5.51
CA VAL A 60 -2.50 5.75 5.03
C VAL A 60 -2.24 5.69 3.52
N PRO A 61 -1.33 4.85 3.02
CA PRO A 61 -1.08 4.67 1.60
C PRO A 61 -2.33 4.28 0.82
N ARG A 62 -2.56 4.93 -0.32
CA ARG A 62 -3.55 4.52 -1.32
C ARG A 62 -2.98 3.41 -2.19
N ALA A 63 -2.68 2.27 -1.56
CA ALA A 63 -2.09 1.11 -2.23
C ALA A 63 -3.02 -0.11 -2.14
N VAL A 64 -3.10 -0.87 -3.22
CA VAL A 64 -3.74 -2.20 -3.26
C VAL A 64 -2.67 -3.24 -3.56
N LEU A 65 -2.62 -4.29 -2.73
CA LEU A 65 -1.69 -5.40 -2.89
C LEU A 65 -2.46 -6.63 -3.35
N LEU A 66 -2.09 -7.13 -4.53
CA LEU A 66 -2.69 -8.31 -5.13
C LEU A 66 -1.66 -9.44 -5.12
N ASP A 67 -2.05 -10.60 -4.59
CA ASP A 67 -1.24 -11.81 -4.74
C ASP A 67 -2.12 -13.07 -4.83
N LEU A 68 -1.56 -14.09 -5.49
CA LEU A 68 -2.09 -15.44 -5.54
C LEU A 68 -1.50 -16.32 -4.43
N GLU A 69 -0.43 -15.86 -3.78
CA GLU A 69 0.22 -16.55 -2.66
C GLU A 69 0.07 -15.80 -1.32
N PRO A 70 -0.43 -16.46 -0.27
CA PRO A 70 -0.68 -15.79 1.01
C PRO A 70 0.63 -15.47 1.75
N GLY A 71 1.72 -16.17 1.43
CA GLY A 71 3.03 -15.95 2.04
C GLY A 71 3.67 -14.59 1.74
N THR A 72 3.24 -13.93 0.66
CA THR A 72 3.72 -12.57 0.36
C THR A 72 3.19 -11.57 1.38
N MET A 73 1.99 -11.77 1.94
CA MET A 73 1.45 -10.88 2.99
C MET A 73 2.33 -10.88 4.23
N ASP A 74 2.77 -12.06 4.69
CA ASP A 74 3.64 -12.19 5.85
C ASP A 74 4.97 -11.48 5.61
N SER A 75 5.50 -11.60 4.38
CA SER A 75 6.73 -10.92 3.97
C SER A 75 6.58 -9.39 4.03
N VAL A 76 5.52 -8.84 3.44
CA VAL A 76 5.27 -7.37 3.44
C VAL A 76 5.01 -6.87 4.87
N ARG A 77 4.23 -7.60 5.66
CA ARG A 77 3.91 -7.24 7.06
C ARG A 77 5.11 -7.32 7.99
N SER A 78 6.04 -8.24 7.73
CA SER A 78 7.30 -8.32 8.47
C SER A 78 8.30 -7.22 8.09
N GLY A 79 8.04 -6.48 7.00
CA GLY A 79 8.85 -5.36 6.56
C GLY A 79 8.76 -4.15 7.49
N ALA A 80 9.72 -3.24 7.38
CA ALA A 80 9.83 -2.08 8.25
C ALA A 80 8.57 -1.18 8.24
N PHE A 81 7.86 -1.12 7.11
CA PHE A 81 6.62 -0.36 6.92
C PHE A 81 5.38 -1.26 6.77
N GLY A 82 5.44 -2.49 7.28
CA GLY A 82 4.34 -3.45 7.17
C GLY A 82 3.05 -2.99 7.87
N GLU A 83 3.18 -2.23 8.97
CA GLU A 83 2.05 -1.68 9.74
C GLU A 83 1.38 -0.46 9.08
N LEU A 84 2.04 0.14 8.09
CA LEU A 84 1.54 1.30 7.37
C LEU A 84 0.34 0.94 6.48
N PHE A 85 0.33 -0.28 5.93
CA PHE A 85 -0.74 -0.76 5.06
C PHE A 85 -1.92 -1.27 5.87
N ARG A 86 -3.14 -0.88 5.45
CA ARG A 86 -4.35 -1.46 6.04
C ARG A 86 -4.48 -2.95 5.66
N PRO A 87 -4.87 -3.82 6.61
CA PRO A 87 -5.18 -5.22 6.32
C PRO A 87 -6.18 -5.38 5.16
N ASP A 88 -7.13 -4.45 5.07
CA ASP A 88 -8.20 -4.44 4.08
C ASP A 88 -7.72 -4.20 2.64
N ASN A 89 -6.50 -3.67 2.47
CA ASN A 89 -5.92 -3.39 1.16
C ASN A 89 -5.24 -4.60 0.52
N PHE A 90 -5.12 -5.72 1.26
CA PHE A 90 -4.55 -6.96 0.76
C PHE A 90 -5.66 -7.82 0.17
N ILE A 91 -5.63 -8.00 -1.15
CA ILE A 91 -6.60 -8.80 -1.87
C ILE A 91 -5.91 -10.09 -2.31
N PHE A 92 -6.34 -11.19 -1.71
CA PHE A 92 -5.91 -12.53 -2.09
C PHE A 92 -6.87 -13.11 -3.12
N VAL A 93 -6.39 -13.30 -4.35
CA VAL A 93 -7.23 -13.91 -5.39
C VAL A 93 -6.97 -15.41 -5.39
N ARG A 94 -7.95 -16.20 -4.94
CA ARG A 94 -7.91 -17.65 -5.22
C ARG A 94 -8.02 -17.84 -6.72
N PHE A 95 -7.05 -18.54 -7.31
CA PHE A 95 -7.03 -18.91 -8.73
C PHE A 95 -8.39 -19.47 -9.23
N PHE A 96 -9.12 -20.17 -8.35
CA PHE A 96 -10.45 -20.69 -8.63
C PHE A 96 -11.54 -19.62 -8.85
N LEU A 97 -11.44 -18.45 -8.18
CA LEU A 97 -12.39 -17.35 -8.33
C LEU A 97 -12.16 -16.60 -9.66
N LEU A 98 -10.90 -16.46 -10.10
CA LEU A 98 -10.56 -15.88 -11.39
C LEU A 98 -11.04 -16.79 -12.54
N LEU A 99 -10.88 -18.11 -12.38
CA LEU A 99 -11.43 -19.09 -13.31
C LEU A 99 -12.97 -19.01 -13.35
N PHE A 100 -13.63 -18.82 -12.21
CA PHE A 100 -15.09 -18.68 -12.15
C PHE A 100 -15.59 -17.40 -12.83
N LEU A 101 -14.90 -16.26 -12.66
CA LEU A 101 -15.24 -15.02 -13.36
C LEU A 101 -15.01 -15.10 -14.87
N PHE A 102 -13.99 -15.83 -15.35
CA PHE A 102 -13.72 -15.98 -16.78
C PHE A 102 -14.47 -17.15 -17.45
N LEU A 103 -14.91 -18.17 -16.71
CA LEU A 103 -15.66 -19.32 -17.25
C LEU A 103 -17.17 -19.22 -17.05
N PHE A 104 -17.67 -18.41 -16.11
CA PHE A 104 -19.10 -18.34 -15.78
C PHE A 104 -19.74 -16.94 -15.94
N LEU A 105 -19.00 -15.90 -16.35
CA LEU A 105 -19.66 -14.75 -16.98
C LEU A 105 -19.79 -15.00 -18.50
N PRO A 106 -21.01 -14.99 -19.06
CA PRO A 106 -21.23 -15.06 -20.50
C PRO A 106 -20.73 -13.81 -21.24
#